data_AF-A0A9P5U2V2-F1
#
_entry.id   AF-A0A9P5U2V2-F1
#
_cell.length_a   1.000
_cell.length_b   1.000
_cell.length_c   1.000
_cell.angle_alpha   90.00
_cell.angle_beta   90.00
_cell.angle_gamma   90.00
#
_symmetry.space_group_name_H-M   'P 1'
#
loop_
_entity.id
_entity.type
_entity.pdbx_description
1 polymer ?
#
loop_
_entity_poly.entity_id
_entity_poly.type
_entity_poly.pdbx_seq_one_letter_code
_entity_poly.pdbx_strand_id
1 'polypeptide(L)'
;MAPIHAYYLPGDSASATDASHPVGVEHLDALGWKIMFMGGSGDELEKAAQNQAQELGYPVTNEACAVGMIALLRRLPHSVTAGDDMCTTKDALAVITGGSLYLHVEDVTAKAWIHLDVVPGMLFRFPAGAKFRLTLDDESNRKVKATAFFKVSLLSM
;
A
#
# COMPACT_ATOMS: atom_id res chain seq x y z
N MET A 1 -1.64 -18.48 7.02
CA MET A 1 -1.85 -17.11 6.50
C MET A 1 -2.18 -16.24 7.71
N ALA A 2 -1.41 -15.18 7.98
CA ALA A 2 -1.80 -14.25 9.04
C ALA A 2 -3.04 -13.47 8.58
N PRO A 3 -4.05 -13.27 9.43
CA PRO A 3 -5.23 -12.49 9.06
C PRO A 3 -4.85 -11.04 8.81
N ILE A 4 -5.41 -10.44 7.76
CA ILE A 4 -5.34 -8.99 7.55
C ILE A 4 -6.28 -8.35 8.56
N HIS A 5 -5.78 -7.37 9.31
CA HIS A 5 -6.59 -6.58 10.23
C HIS A 5 -7.07 -5.35 9.47
N ALA A 6 -8.36 -5.32 9.14
CA ALA A 6 -8.98 -4.20 8.46
C ALA A 6 -10.33 -3.84 9.08
N TYR A 7 -10.63 -2.55 9.23
CA TYR A 7 -11.81 -2.03 9.95
C TYR A 7 -12.26 -0.70 9.35
N TYR A 8 -13.54 -0.35 9.45
CA TYR A 8 -13.98 1.00 9.09
C TYR A 8 -13.51 2.03 10.13
N LEU A 9 -13.18 3.23 9.65
CA LEU A 9 -12.97 4.42 10.49
C LEU A 9 -14.31 5.15 10.68
N PRO A 10 -14.75 5.45 11.92
CA PRO A 10 -15.88 6.32 12.17
C PRO A 10 -15.48 7.77 11.86
N GLY A 11 -15.93 8.28 10.71
CA GLY A 11 -15.62 9.64 10.24
C GLY A 11 -14.20 9.77 9.66
N ASP A 12 -13.70 11.00 9.56
CA ASP A 12 -12.37 11.30 8.96
C ASP A 12 -11.20 11.15 9.94
N SER A 13 -11.44 10.78 11.19
CA SER A 13 -10.39 10.70 12.21
C SER A 13 -9.68 9.34 12.16
N ALA A 14 -8.37 9.37 11.92
CA ALA A 14 -7.51 8.18 11.84
C ALA A 14 -7.31 7.42 13.17
N SER A 15 -7.83 7.93 14.28
CA SER A 15 -7.57 7.42 15.64
C SER A 15 -8.72 6.61 16.25
N ALA A 16 -9.91 6.59 15.62
CA ALA A 16 -11.00 5.72 16.02
C ALA A 16 -11.17 4.62 14.97
N THR A 17 -11.06 3.36 15.34
CA THR A 17 -11.37 2.21 14.47
C THR A 17 -12.61 1.50 15.02
N ASP A 18 -13.52 1.08 14.14
CA ASP A 18 -14.60 0.19 14.54
C ASP A 18 -14.13 -1.28 14.47
N ALA A 19 -13.37 -1.68 15.49
CA ALA A 19 -12.85 -3.03 15.61
C ALA A 19 -13.95 -4.12 15.72
N SER A 20 -15.21 -3.72 15.93
CA SER A 20 -16.35 -4.66 16.03
C SER A 20 -16.87 -5.13 14.66
N HIS A 21 -16.51 -4.43 13.57
CA HIS A 21 -16.90 -4.77 12.21
C HIS A 21 -15.66 -4.90 11.31
N PRO A 22 -14.96 -6.04 11.36
CA PRO A 22 -13.81 -6.28 10.50
C PRO A 22 -14.22 -6.34 9.02
N VAL A 23 -13.35 -5.81 8.17
CA VAL A 23 -13.48 -5.84 6.71
C VAL A 23 -12.66 -7.00 6.17
N GLY A 24 -13.31 -7.89 5.42
CA GLY A 24 -12.65 -9.04 4.79
C GLY A 24 -11.84 -8.67 3.55
N VAL A 25 -10.93 -9.56 3.17
CA VAL A 25 -10.08 -9.40 1.97
C VAL A 25 -10.92 -9.39 0.70
N GLU A 26 -12.01 -10.14 0.68
CA GLU A 26 -12.98 -10.16 -0.42
C GLU A 26 -13.64 -8.80 -0.66
N HIS A 27 -13.84 -8.01 0.40
CA HIS A 27 -14.39 -6.66 0.27
C HIS A 27 -13.37 -5.70 -0.31
N LEU A 28 -12.12 -5.77 0.17
CA LEU A 28 -11.01 -5.01 -0.40
C LEU A 28 -10.78 -5.38 -1.88
N ASP A 29 -10.93 -6.66 -2.22
CA ASP A 29 -10.86 -7.13 -3.60
C ASP A 29 -11.98 -6.57 -4.47
N ALA A 30 -13.21 -6.49 -3.95
CA ALA A 30 -14.33 -5.85 -4.64
C ALA A 30 -14.08 -4.35 -4.91
N LEU A 31 -13.28 -3.68 -4.06
CA LEU A 31 -12.79 -2.32 -4.27
C LEU A 31 -11.57 -2.25 -5.22
N GLY A 32 -11.12 -3.38 -5.75
CA GLY A 32 -10.00 -3.52 -6.68
C GLY A 32 -8.63 -3.65 -6.01
N TRP A 33 -8.57 -3.65 -4.68
CA TRP A 33 -7.34 -3.82 -3.92
C TRP A 33 -7.01 -5.31 -3.77
N LYS A 34 -5.93 -5.77 -4.42
CA LYS A 34 -5.43 -7.13 -4.16
C LYS A 34 -4.38 -7.08 -3.07
N ILE A 35 -4.60 -7.82 -2.01
CA ILE A 35 -3.66 -7.92 -0.89
C ILE A 35 -3.24 -9.38 -0.75
N MET A 36 -1.94 -9.61 -0.74
CA MET A 36 -1.34 -10.93 -0.63
C MET A 36 -0.26 -10.91 0.45
N PHE A 37 -0.07 -12.04 1.11
CA PHE A 37 1.04 -12.21 2.05
C PHE A 37 2.13 -13.06 1.43
N MET A 38 3.31 -12.48 1.32
CA MET A 38 4.53 -13.12 0.88
C MET A 38 5.31 -13.55 2.13
N GLY A 39 5.59 -14.86 2.25
CA GLY A 39 6.51 -15.34 3.27
C GLY A 39 7.95 -14.91 2.95
N GLY A 40 8.76 -14.69 3.98
CA GLY A 40 10.18 -14.33 3.85
C GLY A 40 10.55 -13.08 4.65
N SER A 41 11.79 -12.62 4.50
CA SER A 41 12.25 -11.39 5.14
C SER A 41 13.22 -10.59 4.27
N GLY A 42 13.27 -9.27 4.44
CA GLY A 42 14.24 -8.38 3.79
C GLY A 42 14.39 -8.62 2.29
N ASP A 43 15.60 -8.97 1.86
CA ASP A 43 15.97 -9.16 0.45
C ASP A 43 15.19 -10.30 -0.24
N GLU A 44 14.74 -11.32 0.50
CA GLU A 44 13.92 -12.40 -0.05
C GLU A 44 12.55 -11.88 -0.48
N LEU A 45 11.94 -11.00 0.33
CA LEU A 45 10.66 -10.36 0.00
C LEU A 45 10.82 -9.44 -1.20
N GLU A 46 11.92 -8.69 -1.29
CA GLU A 46 12.17 -7.82 -2.42
C GLU A 46 12.32 -8.61 -3.72
N LYS A 47 13.14 -9.67 -3.73
CA LYS A 47 13.31 -10.55 -4.90
C LYS A 47 12.00 -11.22 -5.30
N ALA A 48 11.24 -11.72 -4.33
CA ALA A 48 9.97 -12.35 -4.64
C ALA A 48 8.95 -11.33 -5.19
N ALA A 49 8.95 -10.09 -4.69
CA ALA A 49 8.12 -9.02 -5.22
C ALA A 49 8.55 -8.58 -6.62
N GLN A 50 9.85 -8.58 -6.92
CA GLN A 50 10.37 -8.37 -8.28
C GLN A 50 9.89 -9.47 -9.24
N ASN A 51 9.94 -10.74 -8.82
CA ASN A 51 9.43 -11.85 -9.65
C ASN A 51 7.93 -11.69 -9.92
N GLN A 52 7.14 -11.38 -8.88
CA GLN A 52 5.71 -11.10 -9.03
C GLN A 52 5.44 -9.89 -9.93
N ALA A 53 6.23 -8.82 -9.81
CA ALA A 53 6.15 -7.66 -10.69
C ALA A 53 6.37 -8.07 -12.15
N GLN A 54 7.41 -8.85 -12.45
CA GLN A 54 7.70 -9.33 -13.80
C GLN A 54 6.58 -10.20 -14.37
N GLU A 55 6.09 -11.17 -13.60
CA GLU A 55 4.99 -12.07 -14.00
C GLU A 55 3.71 -11.28 -14.34
N LEU A 56 3.46 -10.19 -13.60
CA LEU A 56 2.29 -9.33 -13.80
C LEU A 56 2.53 -8.19 -14.81
N GLY A 57 3.70 -8.17 -15.46
CA GLY A 57 4.06 -7.20 -16.51
C GLY A 57 4.40 -5.80 -15.99
N TYR A 58 4.77 -5.67 -14.72
CA TYR A 58 5.32 -4.43 -14.15
C TYR A 58 6.81 -4.33 -14.50
N PRO A 59 7.29 -3.19 -15.03
CA PRO A 59 8.71 -2.98 -15.26
C PRO A 59 9.49 -3.07 -13.95
N VAL A 60 10.46 -3.99 -13.92
CA VAL A 60 11.48 -4.07 -12.87
C VAL A 60 12.72 -3.36 -13.40
N THR A 61 12.66 -2.03 -13.47
CA THR A 61 13.84 -1.20 -13.79
C THR A 61 14.62 -0.96 -12.49
N ASN A 62 15.88 -0.50 -12.58
CA ASN A 62 16.62 -0.02 -11.40
C ASN A 62 15.96 1.21 -10.72
N GLU A 63 14.90 1.76 -11.32
CA GLU A 63 14.03 2.79 -10.73
C GLU A 63 12.85 2.21 -9.94
N ALA A 64 12.67 0.88 -9.94
CA ALA A 64 11.84 0.19 -8.96
C ALA A 64 12.36 0.63 -7.59
N CYS A 65 11.62 1.57 -7.01
CA CYS A 65 12.09 2.34 -5.88
C CYS A 65 12.17 1.40 -4.68
N ALA A 66 13.35 0.82 -4.43
CA ALA A 66 13.78 0.43 -3.09
C ALA A 66 14.06 1.72 -2.30
N VAL A 67 13.06 2.58 -2.24
CA VAL A 67 13.14 3.88 -1.62
C VAL A 67 12.26 3.75 -0.40
N GLY A 68 12.88 3.78 0.77
CA GLY A 68 12.14 3.81 2.04
C GLY A 68 10.99 4.80 1.91
N MET A 69 9.80 4.42 2.38
CA MET A 69 8.55 5.09 1.99
C MET A 69 8.58 6.61 2.16
N ILE A 70 9.33 7.10 3.15
CA ILE A 70 9.62 8.53 3.36
C ILE A 70 10.32 9.19 2.17
N ALA A 71 11.33 8.55 1.59
CA ALA A 71 12.01 9.04 0.41
C ALA A 71 11.14 8.91 -0.86
N LEU A 72 10.18 7.97 -0.92
CA LEU A 72 9.20 7.88 -2.00
C LEU A 72 8.21 9.04 -1.91
N LEU A 73 7.69 9.31 -0.71
CA LEU A 73 6.83 10.46 -0.41
C LEU A 73 7.53 11.79 -0.69
N ARG A 74 8.83 11.92 -0.38
CA ARG A 74 9.65 13.10 -0.71
C ARG A 74 9.92 13.32 -2.20
N ARG A 75 9.79 12.28 -3.03
CA ARG A 75 9.95 12.39 -4.50
C ARG A 75 8.65 12.81 -5.20
N LEU A 76 7.53 12.86 -4.48
CA LEU A 76 6.30 13.42 -5.00
C LEU A 76 6.47 14.95 -5.15
N PRO A 77 5.93 15.56 -6.22
CA PRO A 77 6.16 16.96 -6.56
C PRO A 77 5.60 17.96 -5.54
N HIS A 78 4.88 17.48 -4.53
CA HIS A 78 4.36 18.26 -3.40
C HIS A 78 4.78 17.55 -2.11
N SER A 79 5.08 18.30 -1.06
CA SER A 79 5.39 17.76 0.26
C SER A 79 4.18 16.98 0.79
N VAL A 80 4.14 15.68 0.55
CA VAL A 80 3.10 14.80 1.08
C VAL A 80 3.42 14.54 2.54
N THR A 81 2.52 14.97 3.42
CA THR A 81 2.55 14.67 4.84
C THR A 81 1.86 13.33 5.07
N ALA A 82 2.29 12.59 6.08
CA ALA A 82 1.54 11.41 6.52
C ALA A 82 0.10 11.83 6.86
N GLY A 83 -0.88 11.08 6.35
CA GLY A 83 -2.31 11.39 6.49
C GLY A 83 -2.95 12.16 5.33
N ASP A 84 -2.16 12.70 4.38
CA ASP A 84 -2.71 13.34 3.19
C ASP A 84 -3.39 12.33 2.24
N ASP A 85 -4.45 12.76 1.57
CA ASP A 85 -5.13 11.99 0.54
C ASP A 85 -4.21 11.81 -0.67
N MET A 86 -3.87 10.56 -0.97
CA MET A 86 -3.11 10.17 -2.14
C MET A 86 -4.03 9.50 -3.16
N CYS A 87 -3.72 9.65 -4.44
CA CYS A 87 -4.41 8.95 -5.52
C CYS A 87 -3.39 8.39 -6.51
N THR A 88 -3.55 7.13 -6.88
CA THR A 88 -2.72 6.51 -7.92
C THR A 88 -3.19 6.96 -9.31
N THR A 89 -2.28 7.38 -10.17
CA THR A 89 -2.62 7.66 -11.58
C THR A 89 -2.45 6.42 -12.47
N LYS A 90 -1.82 5.37 -11.93
CA LYS A 90 -1.46 4.14 -12.62
C LYS A 90 -1.60 2.96 -11.67
N ASP A 91 -1.85 1.77 -12.23
CA ASP A 91 -1.73 0.51 -11.51
C ASP A 91 -0.33 0.41 -10.90
N ALA A 92 -0.27 0.04 -9.64
CA ALA A 92 1.00 -0.15 -8.95
C ALA A 92 0.94 -1.35 -8.00
N LEU A 93 2.13 -1.87 -7.75
CA LEU A 93 2.39 -3.03 -6.92
C LEU A 93 3.42 -2.62 -5.88
N ALA A 94 3.15 -2.82 -4.60
CA ALA A 94 4.11 -2.49 -3.55
C ALA A 94 4.19 -3.59 -2.50
N VAL A 95 5.40 -3.88 -2.05
CA VAL A 95 5.67 -4.80 -0.94
C VAL A 95 6.23 -4.02 0.24
N ILE A 96 5.82 -4.39 1.45
CA ILE A 96 6.41 -3.90 2.69
C ILE A 96 7.46 -4.89 3.14
N THR A 97 8.70 -4.43 3.27
CA THR A 97 9.86 -5.28 3.61
C THR A 97 10.38 -5.02 5.03
N GLY A 98 9.91 -3.97 5.70
CA GLY A 98 10.25 -3.69 7.09
C GLY A 98 9.40 -2.57 7.70
N GLY A 99 9.28 -2.58 9.04
CA GLY A 99 8.45 -1.64 9.81
C GLY A 99 6.94 -1.89 9.66
N SER A 100 6.14 -1.05 10.31
CA SER A 100 4.67 -1.03 10.24
C SER A 100 4.16 0.33 9.77
N LEU A 101 3.02 0.33 9.09
CA LEU A 101 2.29 1.53 8.72
C LEU A 101 0.79 1.25 8.81
N TYR A 102 -0.01 2.31 8.85
CA TYR A 102 -1.44 2.24 8.64
C TYR A 102 -1.77 2.73 7.25
N LEU A 103 -2.55 1.93 6.53
CA LEU A 103 -3.08 2.27 5.22
C LEU A 103 -4.58 2.50 5.37
N HIS A 104 -5.06 3.67 4.98
CA HIS A 104 -6.49 3.92 4.85
C HIS A 104 -6.90 3.85 3.38
N VAL A 105 -7.89 3.03 3.05
CA VAL A 105 -8.44 2.86 1.70
C VAL A 105 -9.83 3.48 1.64
N GLU A 106 -10.14 4.24 0.59
CA GLU A 106 -11.48 4.77 0.38
C GLU A 106 -12.43 3.65 -0.08
N ASP A 107 -13.50 3.42 0.68
CA ASP A 107 -14.69 2.73 0.19
C ASP A 107 -15.64 3.77 -0.42
N VAL A 108 -15.59 3.88 -1.75
CA VAL A 108 -16.43 4.82 -2.50
C VAL A 108 -17.93 4.52 -2.39
N THR A 109 -18.31 3.27 -2.11
CA THR A 109 -19.71 2.86 -2.00
C THR A 109 -20.27 3.26 -0.64
N ALA A 110 -19.52 2.99 0.42
CA ALA A 110 -19.88 3.36 1.78
C ALA A 110 -19.60 4.85 2.11
N LYS A 111 -18.83 5.54 1.25
CA LYS A 111 -18.29 6.89 1.50
C LYS A 111 -17.54 6.96 2.83
N ALA A 112 -16.71 5.95 3.07
CA ALA A 112 -16.01 5.75 4.32
C ALA A 112 -14.55 5.33 4.07
N TRP A 113 -13.73 5.43 5.10
CA TRP A 113 -12.36 4.94 5.08
C TRP A 113 -12.27 3.58 5.76
N ILE A 114 -11.54 2.66 5.14
CA ILE A 114 -11.17 1.37 5.72
C ILE A 114 -9.72 1.49 6.17
N HIS A 115 -9.46 1.27 7.44
CA HIS A 115 -8.13 1.15 8.03
C HIS A 115 -7.58 -0.24 7.87
N LEU A 116 -6.30 -0.35 7.55
CA LEU A 116 -5.55 -1.59 7.45
C LEU A 116 -4.25 -1.48 8.24
N ASP A 117 -4.01 -2.47 9.11
CA ASP A 117 -2.69 -2.69 9.70
C ASP A 117 -1.78 -3.32 8.65
N VAL A 118 -0.71 -2.62 8.30
CA VAL A 118 0.22 -3.09 7.29
C VAL A 118 1.54 -3.50 7.94
N VAL A 119 1.92 -4.75 7.68
CA VAL A 119 3.12 -5.39 8.25
C VAL A 119 4.04 -5.94 7.15
N PRO A 120 5.32 -6.23 7.46
CA PRO A 120 6.25 -6.79 6.49
C PRO A 120 5.76 -8.11 5.92
N GLY A 121 6.02 -8.31 4.63
CA GLY A 121 5.54 -9.46 3.85
C GLY A 121 4.22 -9.19 3.12
N MET A 122 3.49 -8.12 3.44
CA MET A 122 2.30 -7.76 2.67
C MET A 122 2.67 -7.15 1.31
N LEU A 123 2.05 -7.68 0.25
CA LEU A 123 2.10 -7.21 -1.12
C LEU A 123 0.73 -6.66 -1.50
N PHE A 124 0.72 -5.42 -1.97
CA PHE A 124 -0.48 -4.69 -2.38
C PHE A 124 -0.43 -4.43 -3.87
N ARG A 125 -1.53 -4.73 -4.56
CA ARG A 125 -1.80 -4.19 -5.89
C ARG A 125 -2.94 -3.19 -5.76
N PHE A 126 -2.65 -1.94 -6.06
CA PHE A 126 -3.64 -0.86 -6.07
C PHE A 126 -4.00 -0.50 -7.51
N PRO A 127 -5.30 -0.41 -7.84
CA PRO A 127 -5.75 -0.04 -9.17
C PRO A 127 -5.51 1.46 -9.41
N ALA A 128 -5.38 1.86 -10.67
CA ALA A 128 -5.39 3.29 -11.02
C ALA A 128 -6.69 3.98 -10.51
N GLY A 129 -6.55 5.19 -9.98
CA GLY A 129 -7.64 5.98 -9.41
C GLY A 129 -7.97 5.63 -7.96
N ALA A 130 -7.31 4.64 -7.37
CA ALA A 130 -7.49 4.31 -5.96
C ALA A 130 -7.01 5.46 -5.07
N LYS A 131 -7.90 5.91 -4.18
CA LYS A 131 -7.54 6.88 -3.13
C LYS A 131 -7.17 6.16 -1.85
N PHE A 132 -6.11 6.66 -1.20
CA PHE A 132 -5.60 6.10 0.04
C PHE A 132 -4.88 7.15 0.89
N ARG A 133 -4.75 6.88 2.19
CA ARG A 133 -3.91 7.65 3.10
C ARG A 133 -2.86 6.72 3.70
N LEU A 134 -1.66 7.24 3.92
CA LEU A 134 -0.60 6.54 4.65
C LEU A 134 -0.34 7.27 5.96
N THR A 135 -0.48 6.56 7.07
CA THR A 135 -0.09 7.06 8.38
C THR A 135 1.06 6.19 8.89
N LEU A 136 2.17 6.83 9.22
CA LEU A 136 3.29 6.16 9.86
C LEU A 136 2.94 5.96 11.33
N ASP A 137 3.16 4.75 11.84
CA ASP A 137 3.12 4.50 13.27
C ASP A 137 4.25 5.32 13.95
N ASP A 138 3.91 6.06 15.01
CA ASP A 138 4.76 7.08 15.64
C ASP A 138 6.07 6.51 16.19
N GLU A 139 6.08 5.24 16.62
CA GLU A 139 7.32 4.54 17.03
C GLU A 139 8.16 4.06 15.83
N SER A 140 7.50 3.85 14.68
CA SER A 140 8.03 3.22 13.47
C SER A 140 8.52 4.22 12.41
N ASN A 141 8.34 5.51 12.66
CA ASN A 141 8.58 6.66 11.76
C ASN A 141 10.00 6.75 11.14
N ARG A 142 10.94 5.86 11.50
CA ARG A 142 12.30 5.78 10.93
C ARG A 142 12.67 4.43 10.30
N LYS A 143 11.79 3.43 10.30
CA LYS A 143 12.14 2.04 9.92
C LYS A 143 11.28 1.41 8.83
N VAL A 144 10.23 2.10 8.35
CA VAL A 144 9.39 1.55 7.28
C VAL A 144 10.16 1.47 5.96
N LYS A 145 10.27 0.25 5.44
CA LYS A 145 10.86 -0.07 4.14
C LYS A 145 9.78 -0.66 3.26
N ALA A 146 9.62 -0.05 2.10
CA ALA A 146 8.68 -0.49 1.08
C ALA A 146 9.39 -0.43 -0.27
N THR A 147 9.05 -1.37 -1.15
CA THR A 147 9.49 -1.37 -2.55
C THR A 147 8.26 -1.32 -3.43
N ALA A 148 8.19 -0.33 -4.32
CA ALA A 148 7.05 -0.12 -5.19
C ALA A 148 7.44 -0.19 -6.69
N PHE A 149 6.59 -0.86 -7.47
CA PHE A 149 6.67 -1.05 -8.91
C PHE A 149 5.42 -0.43 -9.56
N PHE A 150 5.61 0.34 -10.62
CA PHE A 150 4.52 1.04 -11.31
C PHE A 150 4.42 0.54 -12.75
N LYS A 151 3.21 0.26 -13.25
CA LYS A 151 3.07 -0.01 -14.69
C LYS A 151 3.40 1.25 -15.47
N VAL A 152 4.47 1.21 -16.26
CA VAL A 152 4.77 2.29 -17.23
C VAL A 152 3.87 2.06 -18.45
N SER A 153 3.00 3.02 -18.76
CA SER A 153 2.39 3.09 -20.07
C SER A 153 3.44 3.51 -21.09
N LEU A 154 3.79 2.61 -22.00
CA LEU A 154 4.36 3.00 -23.30
C LEU A 154 3.28 3.80 -24.02
N LEU A 155 3.38 5.13 -23.99
CA LEU A 155 2.77 5.93 -25.03
C LEU A 155 3.65 5.69 -26.27
N SER A 156 3.25 4.77 -27.15
CA SER A 156 3.69 4.84 -28.54
C SER A 156 3.01 6.06 -29.16
N MET A 157 3.79 7.12 -29.39
CA MET A 157 3.48 8.10 -30.44
C MET A 157 3.84 7.51 -31.80
#